data_AF-A0AAV4BD40-F1
#
_entry.id   AF-A0AAV4BD40-F1
#
_cell.length_a   1.000
_cell.length_b   1.000
_cell.length_c   1.000
_cell.angle_alpha   90.00
_cell.angle_beta   90.00
_cell.angle_gamma   90.00
#
_symmetry.space_group_name_H-M   'P 1'
#
loop_
_entity.id
_entity.type
_entity.pdbx_description
1 polymer ?
#
loop_
_entity_poly.entity_id
_entity_poly.type
_entity_poly.pdbx_seq_one_letter_code
_entity_poly.pdbx_strand_id
1 'polypeptide(L)'
;MYASPSPIAKIKTDTQIRFRGAIPSSQFFVPQSEIILQSGDDLAVWVEDKVRQDMERNDKHIEREKQREQIEIQKQREEIELQKQREEIEIQKQRNGFKSKFLSVKPQDDEDFGTFINRAKRYFDRWVELWGVSTLEGLSYLICSEIALQACDEDFVAYVKDRSPSVMVSLKAVASAYIDARPNKCFCKKPSVSFSARAEPEPYCPSVCAFDKGNGRSNWPRSQRGVGSGDYPS
;
A
#
# COMPACT_ATOMS: atom_id res chain seq x y z
N MET A 1 40.54 3.10 -3.92
CA MET A 1 40.42 2.62 -5.32
C MET A 1 39.03 3.01 -5.79
N TYR A 2 38.95 4.10 -6.56
CA TYR A 2 37.70 4.72 -6.97
C TYR A 2 37.16 4.01 -8.22
N ALA A 3 36.01 3.35 -8.09
CA ALA A 3 35.32 2.76 -9.22
C ALA A 3 34.44 3.81 -9.90
N SER A 4 34.76 4.05 -11.17
CA SER A 4 34.16 5.00 -12.10
C SER A 4 32.66 4.77 -12.33
N PRO A 5 31.85 5.82 -12.49
CA PRO A 5 30.47 5.67 -12.95
C PRO A 5 30.42 5.39 -14.46
N SER A 6 29.65 4.36 -14.83
CA SER A 6 29.35 3.95 -16.20
C SER A 6 28.57 5.03 -16.99
N PRO A 7 28.67 5.05 -18.33
CA PRO A 7 28.30 6.19 -19.14
C PRO A 7 26.79 6.28 -19.42
N ILE A 8 26.30 7.52 -19.33
CA ILE A 8 25.00 8.00 -19.77
C ILE A 8 24.73 7.54 -21.21
N ALA A 9 23.64 6.80 -21.41
CA ALA A 9 23.15 6.44 -22.72
C ALA A 9 22.79 7.72 -23.50
N LYS A 10 23.57 7.99 -24.55
CA LYS A 10 23.32 9.09 -25.50
C LYS A 10 22.04 8.77 -26.26
N ILE A 11 20.98 9.56 -26.01
CA ILE A 11 19.81 9.61 -26.88
C ILE A 11 20.29 10.16 -28.23
N LYS A 12 20.32 9.30 -29.25
CA LYS A 12 20.54 9.71 -30.64
C LYS A 12 19.30 10.47 -31.10
N THR A 13 19.39 11.79 -31.20
CA THR A 13 18.43 12.58 -31.98
C THR A 13 18.79 12.44 -33.45
N ASP A 14 18.36 11.34 -34.08
CA ASP A 14 18.34 11.20 -35.53
C ASP A 14 17.13 11.99 -36.09
N THR A 15 17.25 13.31 -36.11
CA THR A 15 16.41 14.17 -36.94
C THR A 15 16.99 14.18 -38.36
N GLN A 16 16.78 13.09 -39.11
CA GLN A 16 16.86 13.10 -40.57
C GLN A 16 15.46 13.21 -41.14
N ILE A 17 14.96 14.45 -41.26
CA ILE A 17 13.83 14.73 -42.14
C ILE A 17 14.35 14.67 -43.57
N ARG A 18 14.19 13.51 -44.21
CA ARG A 18 14.32 13.39 -45.67
C ARG A 18 13.13 14.10 -46.33
N PHE A 19 13.31 15.36 -46.72
CA PHE A 19 12.48 15.94 -47.77
C PHE A 19 12.92 15.37 -49.13
N ARG A 20 12.32 14.26 -49.53
CA ARG A 20 12.30 13.80 -50.92
C ARG A 20 10.89 13.31 -51.25
N GLY A 21 10.20 14.04 -52.11
CA GLY A 21 8.92 13.62 -52.65
C GLY A 21 8.08 14.82 -53.04
N ALA A 22 8.20 15.19 -54.31
CA ALA A 22 7.38 16.10 -55.08
C ALA A 22 6.06 16.55 -54.44
N ILE A 23 5.87 17.87 -54.33
CA ILE A 23 4.54 18.48 -54.32
C ILE A 23 3.85 17.97 -55.60
N PRO A 24 2.76 17.19 -55.53
CA PRO A 24 1.95 16.99 -56.71
C PRO A 24 1.44 18.38 -57.08
N SER A 25 1.84 18.86 -58.24
CA SER A 25 1.20 19.98 -58.93
C SER A 25 -0.25 19.56 -59.18
N SER A 26 -1.06 19.69 -58.13
CA SER A 26 -2.51 19.66 -58.17
C SER A 26 -2.88 20.89 -58.98
N GLN A 27 -3.10 20.66 -60.26
CA GLN A 27 -3.91 21.55 -61.07
C GLN A 27 -5.20 21.77 -60.28
N PHE A 28 -5.40 22.99 -59.79
CA PHE A 28 -6.66 23.42 -59.24
C PHE A 28 -7.68 23.35 -60.38
N PHE A 29 -8.33 22.20 -60.51
CA PHE A 29 -9.45 22.03 -61.40
C PHE A 29 -10.61 22.80 -60.78
N VAL A 30 -10.78 24.04 -61.23
CA VAL A 30 -11.99 24.82 -60.96
C VAL A 30 -13.10 24.17 -61.81
N PRO A 31 -14.12 23.53 -61.21
CA PRO A 31 -15.22 22.97 -61.97
C PRO A 31 -15.88 24.08 -62.81
N GLN A 32 -15.93 23.86 -64.12
CA GLN A 32 -16.29 24.85 -65.14
C GLN A 32 -17.76 25.35 -65.04
N SER A 33 -18.54 24.84 -64.08
CA SER A 33 -19.94 25.18 -63.85
C SER A 33 -20.15 26.38 -62.92
N GLU A 34 -19.09 27.01 -62.41
CA GLU A 34 -19.22 28.11 -61.43
C GLU A 34 -18.41 29.37 -61.79
N ILE A 35 -18.03 29.53 -63.06
CA ILE A 35 -17.44 30.80 -63.55
C ILE A 35 -18.59 31.72 -64.00
N ILE A 36 -19.34 32.21 -63.02
CA ILE A 36 -20.15 33.43 -63.21
C ILE A 36 -19.19 34.61 -62.96
N LEU A 37 -19.10 35.49 -63.95
CA LEU A 37 -18.32 36.73 -63.97
C LEU A 37 -18.31 37.43 -62.61
N GLN A 38 -17.14 37.45 -61.98
CA GLN A 38 -16.91 38.15 -60.71
C GLN A 38 -15.67 39.03 -60.87
N SER A 39 -15.78 40.27 -60.36
CA SER A 39 -14.73 41.27 -60.41
C SER A 39 -13.50 40.82 -59.62
N GLY A 40 -12.32 41.43 -59.84
CA GLY A 40 -11.09 41.04 -59.12
C GLY A 40 -11.24 41.07 -57.58
N ASP A 41 -12.15 41.90 -57.06
CA ASP A 41 -12.45 42.04 -55.64
C ASP A 41 -13.28 40.85 -55.10
N ASP A 42 -14.20 40.31 -55.91
CA ASP A 42 -15.03 39.16 -55.54
C ASP A 42 -14.19 37.87 -55.45
N LEU A 43 -13.19 37.72 -56.33
CA LEU A 43 -12.26 36.60 -56.31
C LEU A 43 -11.35 36.64 -55.06
N ALA A 44 -10.92 37.82 -54.63
CA ALA A 44 -10.12 37.99 -53.42
C ALA A 44 -10.92 37.56 -52.17
N VAL A 45 -12.18 37.97 -52.07
CA VAL A 45 -13.09 37.56 -50.98
C VAL A 45 -13.29 36.04 -50.96
N TRP A 46 -13.46 35.41 -52.12
CA TRP A 46 -13.60 33.95 -52.20
C TRP A 46 -12.33 33.21 -51.76
N VAL A 47 -11.14 33.68 -52.16
CA VAL A 47 -9.85 33.10 -51.75
C VAL A 47 -9.66 33.23 -50.23
N GLU A 48 -9.97 34.39 -49.66
CA GLU A 48 -9.90 34.62 -48.21
C GLU A 48 -10.86 33.73 -47.43
N ASP A 49 -12.10 33.58 -47.90
CA ASP A 49 -13.07 32.68 -47.28
C ASP A 49 -12.62 31.21 -47.36
N LYS A 50 -12.00 30.82 -48.48
CA LYS A 50 -11.47 29.46 -48.63
C LYS A 50 -10.32 29.16 -47.66
N VAL A 51 -9.37 30.09 -47.54
CA VAL A 51 -8.27 29.99 -46.57
C VAL A 51 -8.80 29.94 -45.14
N ARG A 52 -9.82 30.75 -44.82
CA ARG A 52 -10.51 30.70 -43.51
C ARG A 52 -11.14 29.35 -43.23
N GLN A 53 -11.89 28.79 -44.19
CA GLN A 53 -12.50 27.47 -44.05
C GLN A 53 -11.46 26.35 -43.85
N ASP A 54 -10.33 26.42 -44.56
CA ASP A 54 -9.27 25.42 -44.41
C ASP A 54 -8.50 25.57 -43.09
N MET A 55 -8.28 26.80 -42.59
CA MET A 55 -7.76 27.03 -41.25
C MET A 55 -8.72 26.48 -40.17
N GLU A 56 -10.02 26.75 -40.27
CA GLU A 56 -11.00 26.21 -39.32
C GLU A 56 -11.07 24.68 -39.32
N ARG A 57 -10.90 24.04 -40.49
CA ARG A 57 -10.81 22.58 -40.59
C ARG A 57 -9.55 22.05 -39.93
N ASN A 58 -8.42 22.72 -40.15
CA ASN A 58 -7.14 22.36 -39.52
C ASN A 58 -7.19 22.53 -38.00
N ASP A 59 -7.77 23.63 -37.49
CA ASP A 59 -7.94 23.87 -36.05
C ASP A 59 -8.84 22.82 -35.40
N LYS A 60 -9.94 22.42 -36.06
CA LYS A 60 -10.79 21.31 -35.60
C LYS A 60 -10.04 19.98 -35.58
N HIS A 61 -9.12 19.76 -36.52
CA HIS A 61 -8.28 18.56 -36.55
C HIS A 61 -7.31 18.56 -35.36
N ILE A 62 -6.58 19.65 -35.18
CA ILE A 62 -5.64 19.84 -34.07
C ILE A 62 -6.35 19.67 -32.73
N GLU A 63 -7.54 20.23 -32.57
CA GLU A 63 -8.31 20.13 -31.32
C GLU A 63 -8.75 18.69 -31.04
N ARG A 64 -9.19 17.95 -32.07
CA ARG A 64 -9.49 16.52 -31.93
C ARG A 64 -8.26 15.70 -31.59
N GLU A 65 -7.10 16.03 -32.17
CA GLU A 65 -5.83 15.36 -31.84
C GLU A 65 -5.43 15.63 -30.39
N LYS A 66 -5.49 16.88 -29.92
CA LYS A 66 -5.27 17.21 -28.51
C LYS A 66 -6.22 16.47 -27.59
N GLN A 67 -7.50 16.38 -27.94
CA GLN A 67 -8.48 15.62 -27.15
C GLN A 67 -8.13 14.13 -27.11
N ARG A 68 -7.72 13.53 -28.24
CA ARG A 68 -7.26 12.14 -28.29
C ARG A 68 -6.03 11.91 -27.43
N GLU A 69 -5.05 12.80 -27.52
CA GLU A 69 -3.83 12.75 -26.70
C GLU A 69 -4.16 12.86 -25.21
N GLN A 70 -5.05 13.77 -24.82
CA GLN A 70 -5.49 13.91 -23.44
C GLN A 70 -6.19 12.65 -22.93
N ILE A 71 -7.08 12.06 -23.72
CA ILE A 71 -7.76 10.81 -23.38
C ILE A 71 -6.74 9.67 -23.22
N GLU A 72 -5.77 9.57 -24.13
CA GLU A 72 -4.74 8.55 -24.08
C GLU A 72 -3.85 8.70 -22.84
N ILE A 73 -3.41 9.92 -22.53
CA ILE A 73 -2.64 10.23 -21.32
C ILE A 73 -3.45 9.88 -20.07
N GLN A 74 -4.74 10.19 -20.05
CA GLN A 74 -5.62 9.88 -18.92
C GLN A 74 -5.72 8.36 -18.73
N LYS A 75 -5.97 7.62 -19.81
CA LYS A 75 -6.03 6.15 -19.77
C LYS A 75 -4.75 5.53 -19.25
N GLN A 76 -3.59 6.02 -19.69
CA GLN A 76 -2.29 5.55 -19.20
C GLN A 76 -2.09 5.83 -17.71
N ARG A 77 -2.53 7.01 -17.23
CA ARG A 77 -2.47 7.34 -15.79
C ARG A 77 -3.30 6.38 -14.96
N GLU A 78 -4.53 6.11 -15.39
CA GLU A 78 -5.44 5.17 -14.72
C GLU A 78 -4.87 3.74 -14.73
N GLU A 79 -4.27 3.32 -15.83
CA GLU A 79 -3.62 2.00 -15.94
C GLU A 79 -2.42 1.88 -14.99
N ILE A 80 -1.55 2.89 -14.95
CA ILE A 80 -0.41 2.94 -14.03
C ILE A 80 -0.88 2.92 -12.58
N GLU A 81 -1.95 3.63 -12.25
CA GLU A 81 -2.53 3.64 -10.91
C GLU A 81 -3.06 2.26 -10.51
N LEU A 82 -3.82 1.62 -11.41
CA LEU A 82 -4.34 0.28 -11.17
C LEU A 82 -3.20 -0.74 -11.00
N GLN A 83 -2.12 -0.61 -11.78
CA GLN A 83 -0.95 -1.45 -11.65
C GLN A 83 -0.29 -1.30 -10.27
N LYS A 84 -0.09 -0.06 -9.81
CA LYS A 84 0.46 0.22 -8.47
C LYS A 84 -0.39 -0.43 -7.37
N GLN A 85 -1.71 -0.31 -7.45
CA GLN A 85 -2.61 -0.94 -6.47
C GLN A 85 -2.48 -2.47 -6.46
N ARG A 86 -2.36 -3.10 -7.63
CA ARG A 86 -2.17 -4.55 -7.74
C ARG A 86 -0.85 -5.00 -7.10
N GLU A 87 0.22 -4.27 -7.37
CA GLU A 87 1.55 -4.55 -6.81
C GLU A 87 1.53 -4.42 -5.28
N GLU A 88 0.86 -3.38 -4.75
CA GLU A 88 0.73 -3.17 -3.31
C GLU A 88 -0.06 -4.30 -2.62
N ILE A 89 -1.18 -4.73 -3.21
CA ILE A 89 -1.96 -5.87 -2.69
C ILE A 89 -1.12 -7.15 -2.65
N GLU A 90 -0.35 -7.40 -3.71
CA GLU A 90 0.50 -8.59 -3.79
C GLU A 90 1.63 -8.55 -2.74
N ILE A 91 2.30 -7.41 -2.58
CA ILE A 91 3.31 -7.22 -1.53
C ILE A 91 2.67 -7.44 -0.15
N GLN A 92 1.48 -6.90 0.10
CA GLN A 92 0.77 -7.07 1.38
C GLN A 92 0.42 -8.53 1.67
N LYS A 93 -0.02 -9.26 0.64
CA LYS A 93 -0.28 -10.71 0.74
C LYS A 93 1.01 -11.47 1.06
N GLN A 94 2.11 -11.16 0.41
CA GLN A 94 3.41 -11.78 0.67
C GLN A 94 3.90 -11.49 2.10
N ARG A 95 3.81 -10.23 2.56
CA ARG A 95 4.14 -9.82 3.94
C ARG A 95 3.42 -10.70 4.95
N ASN A 96 2.11 -10.83 4.81
CA ASN A 96 1.28 -11.65 5.70
C ASN A 96 1.62 -13.14 5.62
N GLY A 97 1.97 -13.63 4.43
CA GLY A 97 2.42 -15.01 4.23
C GLY A 97 3.71 -15.34 4.98
N PHE A 98 4.74 -14.49 4.86
CA PHE A 98 6.01 -14.69 5.57
C PHE A 98 5.87 -14.54 7.09
N LYS A 99 5.09 -13.55 7.54
CA LYS A 99 4.72 -13.39 8.95
C LYS A 99 4.07 -14.65 9.52
N SER A 100 3.03 -15.17 8.84
CA SER A 100 2.33 -16.37 9.29
C SER A 100 3.26 -17.57 9.36
N LYS A 101 4.13 -17.77 8.36
CA LYS A 101 5.14 -18.83 8.35
C LYS A 101 6.16 -18.68 9.48
N PHE A 102 6.57 -17.45 9.80
CA PHE A 102 7.49 -17.18 10.91
C PHE A 102 6.86 -17.50 12.27
N LEU A 103 5.64 -17.00 12.52
CA LEU A 103 4.96 -17.17 13.82
C LEU A 103 4.48 -18.61 14.07
N SER A 104 4.25 -19.38 13.00
CA SER A 104 3.81 -20.77 13.09
C SER A 104 4.93 -21.78 12.82
N VAL A 105 6.18 -21.33 12.72
CA VAL A 105 7.33 -22.21 12.45
C VAL A 105 7.49 -23.22 13.59
N LYS A 106 7.58 -24.49 13.25
CA LYS A 106 7.83 -25.60 14.17
C LYS A 106 8.97 -26.47 13.66
N PRO A 107 9.73 -27.13 14.55
CA PRO A 107 10.69 -28.14 14.15
C PRO A 107 10.06 -29.23 13.25
N GLN A 108 10.80 -29.70 12.25
CA GLN A 108 10.46 -30.84 11.39
C GLN A 108 11.20 -32.11 11.87
N ASP A 109 10.64 -33.28 11.57
CA ASP A 109 11.15 -34.57 12.09
C ASP A 109 12.60 -34.87 11.65
N ASP A 110 13.00 -34.43 10.46
CA ASP A 110 14.32 -34.71 9.86
C ASP A 110 15.27 -33.49 9.86
N GLU A 111 14.98 -32.42 10.62
CA GLU A 111 15.83 -31.22 10.63
C GLU A 111 16.67 -31.08 11.90
N ASP A 112 17.93 -30.70 11.73
CA ASP A 112 18.77 -30.24 12.85
C ASP A 112 18.32 -28.86 13.35
N PHE A 113 18.61 -28.56 14.63
CA PHE A 113 18.25 -27.29 15.25
C PHE A 113 18.86 -26.09 14.52
N GLY A 114 20.08 -26.21 13.98
CA GLY A 114 20.69 -25.15 13.18
C GLY A 114 19.90 -24.87 11.89
N THR A 115 19.41 -25.92 11.24
CA THR A 115 18.56 -25.81 10.04
C THR A 115 17.21 -25.17 10.36
N PHE A 116 16.59 -25.57 11.47
CA PHE A 116 15.36 -24.96 11.96
C PHE A 116 15.50 -23.44 12.19
N ILE A 117 16.54 -23.02 12.92
CA ILE A 117 16.80 -21.60 13.19
C ILE A 117 17.05 -20.82 11.90
N ASN A 118 17.82 -21.37 10.97
CA ASN A 118 18.06 -20.74 9.66
C ASN A 118 16.77 -20.58 8.86
N ARG A 119 15.86 -21.56 8.92
CA ARG A 119 14.55 -21.50 8.27
C ARG A 119 13.64 -20.44 8.90
N ALA A 120 13.58 -20.38 10.23
CA ALA A 120 12.86 -19.34 10.96
C ALA A 120 13.40 -17.94 10.64
N LYS A 121 14.73 -17.79 10.67
CA LYS A 121 15.43 -16.53 10.34
C LYS A 121 15.10 -16.08 8.92
N ARG A 122 15.10 -16.98 7.93
CA ARG A 122 14.74 -16.66 6.54
C ARG A 122 13.33 -16.09 6.42
N TYR A 123 12.36 -16.64 7.14
CA TYR A 123 11.00 -16.09 7.13
C TYR A 123 10.94 -14.71 7.79
N PHE A 124 11.66 -14.52 8.89
CA PHE A 124 11.77 -13.24 9.56
C PHE A 124 12.43 -12.17 8.68
N ASP A 125 13.60 -12.46 8.10
CA ASP A 125 14.34 -11.52 7.24
C ASP A 125 13.47 -11.09 6.05
N ARG A 126 12.80 -12.03 5.38
CA ARG A 126 11.89 -11.71 4.26
C ARG A 126 10.68 -10.90 4.70
N TRP A 127 10.12 -11.18 5.88
CA TRP A 127 9.01 -10.39 6.41
C TRP A 127 9.44 -8.93 6.68
N VAL A 128 10.58 -8.73 7.34
CA VAL A 128 11.13 -7.40 7.65
C VAL A 128 11.51 -6.64 6.37
N GLU A 129 12.15 -7.31 5.41
CA GLU A 129 12.51 -6.73 4.10
C GLU A 129 11.28 -6.23 3.36
N LEU A 130 10.23 -7.05 3.24
CA LEU A 130 9.00 -6.65 2.57
C LEU A 130 8.31 -5.49 3.29
N TRP A 131 8.42 -5.40 4.62
CA TRP A 131 7.87 -4.28 5.40
C TRP A 131 8.68 -2.98 5.24
N GLY A 132 9.89 -3.03 4.69
CA GLY A 132 10.73 -1.86 4.46
C GLY A 132 11.31 -1.25 5.75
N VAL A 133 11.44 -2.05 6.80
CA VAL A 133 11.95 -1.59 8.11
C VAL A 133 13.46 -1.72 8.15
N SER A 134 14.15 -0.61 8.37
CA SER A 134 15.63 -0.56 8.49
C SER A 134 16.11 -0.15 9.87
N THR A 135 15.24 0.42 10.71
CA THR A 135 15.58 0.92 12.04
C THR A 135 15.18 -0.06 13.12
N LEU A 136 15.93 -0.09 14.23
CA LEU A 136 15.57 -0.88 15.40
C LEU A 136 14.19 -0.48 15.94
N GLU A 137 13.89 0.82 15.96
CA GLU A 137 12.59 1.34 16.41
C GLU A 137 11.44 0.84 15.51
N GLY A 138 11.63 0.85 14.20
CA GLY A 138 10.64 0.31 13.26
C GLY A 138 10.44 -1.19 13.45
N LEU A 139 11.50 -1.93 13.80
CA LEU A 139 11.41 -3.36 14.06
C LEU A 139 10.65 -3.65 15.36
N SER A 140 10.97 -2.90 16.42
CA SER A 140 10.23 -2.95 17.69
C SER A 140 8.76 -2.62 17.46
N TYR A 141 8.46 -1.59 16.67
CA TYR A 141 7.10 -1.25 16.29
C TYR A 141 6.39 -2.40 15.58
N LEU A 142 7.00 -2.96 14.53
CA LEU A 142 6.46 -4.08 13.76
C LEU A 142 6.10 -5.27 14.65
N ILE A 143 7.04 -5.72 15.49
CA ILE A 143 6.85 -6.91 16.32
C ILE A 143 5.82 -6.64 17.43
N CYS A 144 5.96 -5.53 18.16
CA CYS A 144 5.08 -5.23 19.29
C CYS A 144 3.66 -4.92 18.85
N SER A 145 3.48 -4.16 17.76
CA SER A 145 2.14 -3.88 17.22
C SER A 145 1.43 -5.15 16.80
N GLU A 146 2.15 -6.08 16.17
CA GLU A 146 1.58 -7.34 15.73
C GLU A 146 1.11 -8.21 16.88
N ILE A 147 1.97 -8.41 17.88
CA ILE A 147 1.64 -9.20 19.08
C ILE A 147 0.47 -8.55 19.83
N ALA A 148 0.50 -7.22 20.00
CA ALA A 148 -0.55 -6.49 20.70
C ALA A 148 -1.90 -6.64 19.99
N LEU A 149 -1.95 -6.38 18.67
CA LEU A 149 -3.20 -6.46 17.91
C LEU A 149 -3.72 -7.88 17.79
N GLN A 150 -2.86 -8.91 17.78
CA GLN A 150 -3.29 -10.30 17.77
C GLN A 150 -4.04 -10.71 19.05
N ALA A 151 -3.74 -10.05 20.18
CA ALA A 151 -4.39 -10.28 21.47
C ALA A 151 -5.72 -9.51 21.64
N CYS A 152 -6.02 -8.57 20.75
CA CYS A 152 -7.19 -7.69 20.85
C CYS A 152 -8.42 -8.24 20.11
N ASP A 153 -9.59 -7.67 20.42
CA ASP A 153 -10.84 -7.92 19.70
C ASP A 153 -10.79 -7.35 18.28
N GLU A 154 -11.59 -7.94 17.39
CA GLU A 154 -11.59 -7.59 15.97
C GLU A 154 -12.05 -6.14 15.71
N ASP A 155 -12.99 -5.61 16.51
CA ASP A 155 -13.47 -4.24 16.33
C ASP A 155 -12.41 -3.20 16.73
N PHE A 156 -11.64 -3.49 17.79
CA PHE A 156 -10.48 -2.66 18.15
C PHE A 156 -9.39 -2.73 17.08
N VAL A 157 -9.08 -3.93 16.59
CA VAL A 157 -8.06 -4.11 15.55
C VAL A 157 -8.45 -3.37 14.28
N ALA A 158 -9.72 -3.46 13.86
CA ALA A 158 -10.25 -2.70 12.73
C ALA A 158 -10.10 -1.19 12.96
N TYR A 159 -10.53 -0.68 14.12
CA TYR A 159 -10.42 0.73 14.46
C TYR A 159 -8.98 1.27 14.42
N VAL A 160 -8.01 0.49 14.92
CA VAL A 160 -6.59 0.86 14.91
C VAL A 160 -6.04 0.82 13.49
N LYS A 161 -6.35 -0.22 12.72
CA LYS A 161 -5.88 -0.38 11.33
C LYS A 161 -6.40 0.72 10.41
N ASP A 162 -7.65 1.14 10.57
CA ASP A 162 -8.24 2.24 9.79
C ASP A 162 -7.48 3.57 9.98
N ARG A 163 -6.84 3.76 11.14
CA ARG A 163 -6.05 4.96 11.45
C ARG A 163 -4.57 4.83 11.09
N SER A 164 -4.14 3.65 10.64
CA SER A 164 -2.79 3.35 10.14
C SER A 164 -1.64 4.03 10.90
N PRO A 165 -1.53 3.86 12.24
CA PRO A 165 -0.41 4.42 12.98
C PRO A 165 0.92 3.87 12.42
N SER A 166 1.94 4.71 12.34
CA SER A 166 3.27 4.35 11.83
C SER A 166 4.34 4.26 12.91
N VAL A 167 4.04 4.75 14.12
CA VAL A 167 4.97 4.82 15.25
C VAL A 167 4.26 4.40 16.53
N MET A 168 5.02 3.84 17.48
CA MET A 168 4.50 3.35 18.76
C MET A 168 3.71 4.40 19.55
N VAL A 169 4.16 5.65 19.54
CA VAL A 169 3.48 6.76 20.23
C VAL A 169 2.09 7.01 19.64
N SER A 170 1.99 7.03 18.31
CA SER A 170 0.73 7.19 17.60
C SER A 170 -0.22 6.01 17.85
N LEU A 171 0.29 4.78 17.82
CA LEU A 171 -0.48 3.57 18.12
C LEU A 171 -1.11 3.63 19.52
N LYS A 172 -0.34 4.05 20.53
CA LYS A 172 -0.84 4.22 21.90
C LYS A 172 -1.91 5.31 21.97
N ALA A 173 -1.70 6.45 21.32
CA ALA A 173 -2.68 7.54 21.32
C ALA A 173 -4.02 7.09 20.68
N VAL A 174 -3.96 6.38 19.56
CA VAL A 174 -5.14 5.81 18.90
C VAL A 174 -5.84 4.78 19.79
N ALA A 175 -5.08 3.89 20.42
CA ALA A 175 -5.62 2.90 21.34
C ALA A 175 -6.31 3.54 22.55
N SER A 176 -5.70 4.56 23.16
CA SER A 176 -6.29 5.32 24.27
C SER A 176 -7.58 6.00 23.85
N ALA A 177 -7.61 6.66 22.70
CA ALA A 177 -8.83 7.31 22.19
C ALA A 177 -10.00 6.32 21.99
N TYR A 178 -9.72 5.08 21.57
CA TYR A 178 -10.75 4.03 21.49
C TYR A 178 -11.31 3.66 22.86
N ILE A 179 -10.41 3.43 23.83
CA ILE A 179 -10.78 3.01 25.19
C ILE A 179 -11.58 4.12 25.87
N ASP A 180 -11.14 5.36 25.75
CA ASP A 180 -11.81 6.53 26.32
C ASP A 180 -13.22 6.73 25.74
N ALA A 181 -13.39 6.46 24.43
CA ALA A 181 -14.69 6.54 23.78
C ALA A 181 -15.62 5.35 24.11
N ARG A 182 -15.08 4.23 24.62
CA ARG A 182 -15.81 2.98 24.84
C ARG A 182 -15.47 2.34 26.20
N PRO A 183 -15.75 3.02 27.32
CA PRO A 183 -15.32 2.57 28.66
C PRO A 183 -15.89 1.20 29.07
N ASN A 184 -17.07 0.83 28.54
CA ASN A 184 -17.73 -0.44 28.87
C ASN A 184 -17.39 -1.58 27.90
N LYS A 185 -16.54 -1.34 26.89
CA LYS A 185 -16.15 -2.35 25.91
C LYS A 185 -14.74 -2.86 26.22
N CYS A 186 -14.64 -4.12 26.61
CA CYS A 186 -13.35 -4.79 26.72
C CYS A 186 -12.74 -4.95 25.32
N PHE A 187 -11.46 -4.61 25.17
CA PHE A 187 -10.74 -4.73 23.90
C PHE A 187 -9.96 -6.05 23.75
N CYS A 188 -10.08 -6.95 24.74
CA CYS A 188 -9.43 -8.26 24.70
C CYS A 188 -10.19 -9.22 23.77
N LYS A 189 -9.45 -10.09 23.08
CA LYS A 189 -10.07 -11.13 22.26
C LYS A 189 -10.94 -12.06 23.11
N LYS A 190 -12.21 -12.21 22.76
CA LYS A 190 -13.11 -13.15 23.44
C LYS A 190 -12.62 -14.57 23.17
N PRO A 191 -12.56 -15.46 24.18
CA PRO A 191 -12.24 -16.86 23.94
C PRO A 191 -13.26 -17.42 22.96
N SER A 192 -12.79 -18.00 21.85
CA SER A 192 -13.67 -18.72 20.95
C SER A 192 -14.29 -19.85 21.75
N VAL A 193 -15.60 -19.81 21.96
CA VAL A 193 -16.33 -20.87 22.65
C VAL A 193 -16.31 -22.08 21.73
N SER A 194 -15.24 -22.87 21.75
CA SER A 194 -15.30 -24.25 21.28
C SER A 194 -16.21 -24.94 22.26
N PHE A 195 -17.42 -25.28 21.81
CA PHE A 195 -18.41 -26.04 22.58
C PHE A 195 -17.88 -27.46 22.83
N SER A 196 -16.85 -27.60 23.67
CA SER A 196 -16.51 -28.85 24.29
C SER A 196 -17.39 -28.92 25.53
N ALA A 197 -18.52 -29.62 25.39
CA ALA A 197 -19.37 -29.92 26.52
C ALA A 197 -18.53 -30.55 27.63
N ARG A 198 -18.72 -30.06 28.86
CA ARG A 198 -18.26 -30.61 30.15
C ARG A 198 -16.96 -30.02 30.72
N ALA A 199 -17.08 -28.80 31.26
CA ALA A 199 -16.49 -28.40 32.53
C ALA A 199 -17.26 -27.17 33.04
N GLU A 200 -17.52 -27.10 34.35
CA GLU A 200 -18.22 -25.99 34.98
C GLU A 200 -17.57 -24.63 34.65
N PRO A 201 -18.35 -23.53 34.60
CA PRO A 201 -17.78 -22.21 34.34
C PRO A 201 -16.91 -21.77 35.53
N GLU A 202 -15.59 -21.90 35.36
CA GLU A 202 -14.61 -21.09 36.09
C GLU A 202 -15.04 -19.61 36.00
N PRO A 203 -14.99 -18.86 37.12
CA PRO A 203 -15.49 -17.49 37.15
C PRO A 203 -14.70 -16.64 36.16
N TYR A 204 -15.44 -16.29 35.10
CA TYR A 204 -15.34 -15.12 34.26
C TYR A 204 -14.36 -14.07 34.81
N CYS A 205 -13.39 -13.69 33.96
CA CYS A 205 -12.39 -12.64 34.18
C CYS A 205 -12.80 -11.67 35.29
N PRO A 206 -12.09 -11.63 36.44
CA PRO A 206 -12.28 -10.55 37.36
C PRO A 206 -12.04 -9.27 36.57
N SER A 207 -12.88 -8.29 36.82
CA SER A 207 -12.76 -6.89 36.44
C SER A 207 -11.32 -6.34 36.59
N VAL A 208 -10.40 -6.66 35.67
CA VAL A 208 -9.09 -5.99 35.52
C VAL A 208 -9.17 -4.89 34.46
N CYS A 209 -10.34 -4.68 33.87
CA CYS A 209 -10.61 -3.51 33.01
C CYS A 209 -11.07 -2.29 33.82
N ALA A 210 -11.28 -2.42 35.15
CA ALA A 210 -11.41 -1.27 36.02
C ALA A 210 -10.02 -0.64 36.19
N PHE A 211 -9.66 0.23 35.25
CA PHE A 211 -8.53 1.14 35.39
C PHE A 211 -8.90 2.14 36.50
N ASP A 212 -8.70 1.71 37.74
CA ASP A 212 -8.97 2.49 38.94
C ASP A 212 -8.00 3.68 38.96
N LYS A 213 -8.49 4.86 38.57
CA LYS A 213 -7.77 6.13 38.68
C LYS A 213 -7.79 6.53 40.15
N GLY A 214 -7.03 5.84 41.00
CA GLY A 214 -7.01 6.15 42.42
C GLY A 214 -6.09 5.26 43.26
N ASN A 215 -5.01 5.85 43.74
CA ASN A 215 -4.16 5.40 44.85
C ASN A 215 -3.30 4.15 44.66
N GLY A 216 -1.98 4.40 44.60
CA GLY A 216 -0.94 3.38 44.70
C GLY A 216 -1.05 2.59 46.00
N ARG A 217 -1.26 1.28 45.85
CA ARG A 217 -0.76 0.20 46.73
C ARG A 217 -0.91 -1.12 45.97
N SER A 218 0.19 -1.61 45.42
CA SER A 218 0.28 -2.95 44.84
C SER A 218 0.20 -4.00 45.96
N ASN A 219 -0.93 -4.69 46.09
CA ASN A 219 -1.05 -5.86 46.95
C ASN A 219 -0.84 -7.12 46.10
N TRP A 220 0.41 -7.58 46.01
CA TRP A 220 0.72 -8.89 45.43
C TRP A 220 0.38 -9.99 46.45
N PRO A 221 -0.35 -11.05 46.08
CA PRO A 221 -0.62 -12.14 47.01
C PRO A 221 0.68 -12.90 47.31
N ARG A 222 1.14 -12.79 48.55
CA ARG A 222 2.28 -13.53 49.10
C ARG A 222 1.87 -15.00 49.25
N SER A 223 2.36 -15.86 48.36
CA SER A 223 2.27 -17.31 48.48
C SER A 223 2.90 -17.76 49.80
N GLN A 224 2.07 -18.23 50.74
CA GLN A 224 2.54 -18.96 51.91
C GLN A 224 3.02 -20.33 51.47
N ARG A 225 4.34 -20.51 51.36
CA ARG A 225 4.96 -21.84 51.32
C ARG A 225 5.11 -22.33 52.75
N GLY A 226 4.48 -23.49 53.03
CA GLY A 226 4.56 -24.19 54.29
C GLY A 226 5.98 -24.57 54.65
N VAL A 227 6.30 -24.41 55.94
CA VAL A 227 7.55 -24.83 56.55
C VAL A 227 7.36 -26.30 56.92
N GLY A 228 7.88 -27.20 56.09
CA GLY A 228 8.02 -28.62 56.41
C GLY A 228 9.35 -28.85 57.10
N SER A 229 9.29 -29.15 58.40
CA SER A 229 10.41 -29.62 59.22
C SER A 229 10.95 -30.93 58.65
N GLY A 230 12.22 -30.95 58.26
CA GLY A 230 12.93 -32.15 57.82
C GLY A 230 14.16 -32.36 58.68
N ASP A 231 14.03 -33.27 59.64
CA ASP A 231 15.13 -33.83 60.42
C ASP A 231 16.12 -34.54 59.50
N TYR A 232 17.42 -34.25 59.65
CA TYR A 232 18.50 -35.07 59.10
C TYR A 232 19.16 -35.83 60.26
N PRO A 233 19.33 -37.16 60.17
CA PRO A 233 20.16 -37.91 61.09
C PRO A 233 21.64 -37.84 60.68
N SER A 234 22.48 -37.99 61.70
CA SER A 234 23.94 -37.89 61.75
C SER A 234 24.74 -38.75 60.76
#